data_AF-A0A417RNY4-F1
#
_entry.id   AF-A0A417RNY4-F1
#
_cell.length_a   1.000
_cell.length_b   1.000
_cell.length_c   1.000
_cell.angle_alpha   90.00
_cell.angle_beta   90.00
_cell.angle_gamma   90.00
#
_symmetry.space_group_name_H-M   'P 1'
#
loop_
_entity.id
_entity.type
_entity.pdbx_description
1 polymer ?
#
loop_
_entity_poly.entity_id
_entity_poly.type
_entity_poly.pdbx_seq_one_letter_code
_entity_poly.pdbx_strand_id
1 'polypeptide(L)'
;MCKDKVVNAGKTTLITRLLPVLTDYGLKVATVKHDGHEFEGDVPGTDTYRHMKAGAFGTAVFYKYAKQEEALLNRLEKYRENHLLFIKRSEVPFDNNISERDLRKVKNRQKMAGGFRKKQGKEMYCRILSIVETLKRRKMNLMENIKQIFIGTPAIF
;
A
#
# COMPACT_ATOMS: atom_id res chain seq x y z
N MET A 1 -31.30 -21.43 2.98
CA MET A 1 -29.92 -21.24 3.50
C MET A 1 -29.01 -20.91 2.33
N CYS A 2 -29.05 -19.66 1.84
CA CYS A 2 -28.24 -19.20 0.71
C CYS A 2 -26.99 -18.51 1.28
N LYS A 3 -25.83 -19.16 1.18
CA LYS A 3 -24.54 -18.52 1.45
C LYS A 3 -24.05 -17.99 0.11
N ASP A 4 -24.53 -16.81 -0.28
CA ASP A 4 -24.00 -16.13 -1.45
C ASP A 4 -22.53 -15.80 -1.19
N LYS A 5 -21.65 -16.49 -1.93
CA LYS A 5 -20.24 -16.18 -2.06
C LYS A 5 -20.13 -14.68 -2.37
N VAL A 6 -19.37 -13.93 -1.57
CA VAL A 6 -18.91 -12.61 -1.99
C VAL A 6 -18.01 -12.82 -3.20
N VAL A 7 -18.56 -12.59 -4.40
CA VAL A 7 -17.84 -12.76 -5.66
C VAL A 7 -16.83 -11.62 -5.80
N ASN A 8 -15.54 -11.99 -5.76
CA ASN A 8 -14.36 -11.29 -6.27
C ASN A 8 -14.41 -9.75 -6.23
N ALA A 9 -13.90 -9.19 -5.13
CA ALA A 9 -13.69 -7.75 -4.88
C ALA A 9 -12.70 -7.05 -5.85
N GLY A 10 -12.90 -7.18 -7.16
CA GLY A 10 -12.15 -6.51 -8.22
C GLY A 10 -10.73 -7.00 -8.48
N LYS A 11 -10.14 -7.83 -7.60
CA LYS A 11 -8.76 -8.35 -7.73
C LYS A 11 -8.50 -9.07 -9.04
N THR A 12 -9.35 -10.05 -9.38
CA THR A 12 -9.24 -10.80 -10.63
C THR A 12 -9.34 -9.84 -11.81
N THR A 13 -10.32 -8.92 -11.80
CA THR A 13 -10.50 -7.93 -12.87
C THR A 13 -9.29 -7.02 -13.05
N LEU A 14 -8.68 -6.56 -11.95
CA LEU A 14 -7.49 -5.73 -11.97
C LEU A 14 -6.30 -6.49 -12.56
N ILE A 15 -6.02 -7.70 -12.07
CA ILE A 15 -4.90 -8.53 -12.54
C ILE A 15 -5.09 -8.89 -14.01
N THR A 16 -6.30 -9.28 -14.41
CA THR A 16 -6.65 -9.64 -15.81
C THR A 16 -6.47 -8.44 -16.76
N ARG A 17 -6.64 -7.19 -16.29
CA ARG A 17 -6.40 -5.99 -17.11
C ARG A 17 -4.94 -5.54 -17.12
N LEU A 18 -4.20 -5.81 -16.05
CA LEU A 18 -2.79 -5.42 -15.93
C LEU A 18 -1.86 -6.37 -16.68
N LEU A 19 -2.19 -7.67 -16.70
CA LEU A 19 -1.36 -8.70 -17.33
C LEU A 19 -1.09 -8.45 -18.82
N PRO A 20 -2.08 -8.08 -19.66
CA PRO A 20 -1.82 -7.75 -21.07
C PRO A 20 -0.85 -6.59 -21.22
N VAL A 21 -1.00 -5.54 -20.39
CA VAL A 21 -0.12 -4.36 -20.42
C VAL A 21 1.31 -4.76 -20.08
N LEU A 22 1.53 -5.52 -19.00
CA LEU A 22 2.88 -5.94 -18.60
C LEU A 22 3.51 -6.90 -19.62
N THR A 23 2.70 -7.74 -20.25
CA THR A 23 3.16 -8.68 -21.30
C THR A 23 3.54 -7.94 -22.57
N ASP A 24 2.80 -6.88 -22.93
CA ASP A 24 3.12 -6.00 -24.07
C ASP A 24 4.47 -5.28 -23.89
N TYR A 25 4.84 -4.98 -22.64
CA TYR A 25 6.19 -4.53 -22.28
C TYR A 25 7.27 -5.63 -22.34
N GLY A 26 6.95 -6.84 -22.81
CA GLY A 26 7.88 -7.96 -22.97
C GLY A 26 8.23 -8.68 -21.66
N LEU A 27 7.50 -8.43 -20.58
CA LEU A 27 7.76 -9.05 -19.27
C LEU A 27 7.07 -10.41 -19.16
N LYS A 28 7.79 -11.40 -18.62
CA LYS A 28 7.20 -12.68 -18.20
C LYS A 28 6.62 -12.54 -16.79
N VAL A 29 5.30 -12.41 -16.70
CA VAL A 29 4.61 -12.16 -15.42
C VAL A 29 3.94 -13.42 -14.90
N ALA A 30 4.38 -13.93 -13.75
CA ALA A 30 3.67 -14.97 -13.02
C ALA A 30 2.68 -14.36 -12.02
N THR A 31 1.55 -15.02 -11.78
CA THR A 31 0.60 -14.61 -10.73
C THR A 31 0.49 -15.66 -9.63
N VAL A 32 0.32 -15.19 -8.40
CA VAL A 32 0.15 -16.05 -7.23
C VAL A 32 -1.15 -15.65 -6.55
N LYS A 33 -2.04 -16.62 -6.32
CA LYS A 33 -3.34 -16.41 -5.68
C LYS A 33 -3.49 -17.32 -4.46
N HIS A 34 -4.22 -16.84 -3.46
CA HIS A 34 -4.75 -17.70 -2.40
C HIS A 34 -6.19 -18.15 -2.75
N ASP A 35 -6.47 -19.46 -2.69
CA ASP A 35 -7.83 -20.02 -2.75
C ASP A 35 -8.23 -20.70 -1.44
N GLY A 36 -9.50 -20.51 -1.03
CA GLY A 36 -10.05 -21.03 0.24
C GLY A 36 -10.54 -22.48 0.15
N HIS A 37 -10.56 -23.06 -1.04
CA HIS A 37 -10.96 -24.45 -1.31
C HIS A 37 -9.78 -25.21 -1.92
N GLU A 38 -9.77 -26.54 -1.81
CA GLU A 38 -8.85 -27.41 -2.56
C GLU A 38 -8.88 -27.05 -4.06
N PHE A 39 -7.71 -27.05 -4.70
CA PHE A 39 -7.53 -26.57 -6.06
C PHE A 39 -7.99 -27.66 -6.99
N GLU A 40 -8.97 -27.34 -7.81
CA GLU A 40 -9.22 -28.05 -9.05
C GLU A 40 -8.57 -27.24 -10.17
N GLY A 41 -7.56 -27.84 -10.81
CA GLY A 41 -6.87 -27.22 -11.93
C GLY A 41 -7.80 -27.05 -13.14
N ASP A 42 -7.68 -25.89 -13.80
CA ASP A 42 -8.22 -25.61 -15.14
C ASP A 42 -9.73 -25.71 -15.34
N VAL A 43 -10.52 -25.39 -14.32
CA VAL A 43 -11.97 -25.18 -14.51
C VAL A 43 -12.25 -23.80 -15.13
N PRO A 44 -12.96 -23.71 -16.27
CA PRO A 44 -13.36 -22.44 -16.87
C PRO A 44 -14.14 -21.56 -15.87
N GLY A 45 -13.71 -20.30 -15.73
CA GLY A 45 -14.32 -19.33 -14.79
C GLY A 45 -13.56 -19.13 -13.48
N THR A 46 -12.59 -20.00 -13.18
CA THR A 46 -11.67 -19.78 -12.05
C THR A 46 -10.74 -18.58 -12.29
N ASP A 47 -10.17 -18.05 -11.22
CA ASP A 47 -9.23 -16.92 -11.33
C ASP A 47 -7.92 -17.36 -12.01
N THR A 48 -7.46 -18.58 -11.75
CA THR A 48 -6.32 -19.22 -12.42
C THR A 48 -6.51 -19.22 -13.93
N TYR A 49 -7.68 -19.69 -14.40
CA TYR A 49 -8.04 -19.68 -15.81
C TYR A 49 -8.05 -18.26 -16.39
N ARG A 50 -8.63 -17.30 -15.66
CA ARG A 50 -8.70 -15.90 -16.11
C ARG A 50 -7.32 -15.24 -16.20
N HIS A 51 -6.41 -15.52 -15.28
CA HIS A 51 -5.04 -14.97 -15.31
C HIS A 51 -4.19 -15.58 -16.43
N MET A 52 -4.27 -16.90 -16.63
CA MET A 52 -3.59 -17.56 -17.75
C MET A 52 -4.09 -17.00 -19.09
N LYS A 53 -5.42 -16.87 -19.27
CA LYS A 53 -6.02 -16.29 -20.48
C LYS A 53 -5.62 -14.82 -20.70
N ALA A 54 -5.30 -14.08 -19.64
CA ALA A 54 -4.85 -12.70 -19.71
C ALA A 54 -3.35 -12.52 -19.99
N GLY A 55 -2.59 -13.60 -20.16
CA GLY A 55 -1.17 -13.54 -20.51
C GLY A 55 -0.21 -13.80 -19.35
N ALA A 56 -0.67 -14.33 -18.22
CA ALA A 56 0.26 -14.77 -17.17
C ALA A 56 1.16 -15.90 -17.70
N PHE A 57 2.46 -15.81 -17.45
CA PHE A 57 3.45 -16.84 -17.76
C PHE A 57 3.28 -18.09 -16.89
N GLY A 58 2.72 -17.94 -15.70
CA GLY A 58 2.40 -19.03 -14.79
C GLY A 58 1.50 -18.57 -13.67
N THR A 59 0.73 -19.49 -13.09
CA THR A 59 -0.19 -19.23 -11.99
C THR A 59 0.02 -20.23 -10.86
N ALA A 60 0.28 -19.76 -9.64
CA ALA A 60 0.36 -20.62 -8.45
C ALA A 60 -0.80 -20.34 -7.50
N VAL A 61 -1.37 -21.40 -6.91
CA VAL A 61 -2.46 -21.31 -5.93
C VAL A 61 -1.98 -21.85 -4.59
N PHE A 62 -2.19 -21.05 -3.53
CA PHE A 62 -1.90 -21.43 -2.15
C PHE A 62 -3.19 -21.53 -1.35
N TYR A 63 -3.23 -22.47 -0.40
CA TYR A 63 -4.37 -22.61 0.51
C TYR A 63 -4.10 -21.98 1.86
N LYS A 64 -5.19 -21.48 2.45
CA LYS A 64 -5.33 -20.89 3.80
C LYS A 64 -5.02 -19.39 3.89
N TYR A 65 -5.96 -18.61 4.47
CA TYR A 65 -5.81 -17.40 5.32
C TYR A 65 -7.16 -16.75 5.67
N ALA A 66 -7.12 -15.95 6.75
CA ALA A 66 -8.18 -15.67 7.70
C ALA A 66 -8.88 -14.29 7.55
N LYS A 67 -9.84 -14.00 8.44
CA LYS A 67 -10.71 -12.81 8.65
C LYS A 67 -10.12 -11.40 8.34
N GLN A 68 -8.82 -11.24 8.15
CA GLN A 68 -8.15 -9.99 7.79
C GLN A 68 -8.37 -9.56 6.33
N GLU A 69 -8.79 -10.46 5.44
CA GLU A 69 -8.94 -10.13 4.01
C GLU A 69 -10.05 -9.11 3.74
N GLU A 70 -11.13 -9.11 4.51
CA GLU A 70 -12.28 -8.21 4.31
C GLU A 70 -11.91 -6.74 4.63
N ALA A 71 -11.18 -6.50 5.71
CA ALA A 71 -10.70 -5.16 6.06
C ALA A 71 -9.70 -4.63 5.02
N LEU A 72 -8.87 -5.51 4.46
CA LEU A 72 -7.95 -5.14 3.39
C LEU A 72 -8.69 -4.80 2.10
N LEU A 73 -9.68 -5.62 1.71
CA LEU A 73 -10.51 -5.37 0.54
C LEU A 73 -11.24 -4.02 0.61
N ASN A 74 -11.87 -3.72 1.76
CA ASN A 74 -12.55 -2.44 1.95
C ASN A 74 -11.59 -1.24 1.84
N ARG A 75 -10.33 -1.39 2.27
CA ARG A 75 -9.31 -0.34 2.10
C ARG A 75 -8.85 -0.23 0.66
N LEU A 76 -8.67 -1.34 -0.04
CA LEU A 76 -8.29 -1.35 -1.45
C LEU A 76 -9.34 -0.67 -2.32
N GLU A 77 -10.61 -0.92 -2.01
CA GLU A 77 -11.74 -0.29 -2.66
C GLU A 77 -11.79 1.21 -2.36
N LYS A 78 -11.71 1.59 -1.08
CA LYS A 78 -11.76 2.99 -0.64
C LYS A 78 -10.64 3.86 -1.23
N TYR A 79 -9.45 3.29 -1.46
CA TYR A 79 -8.28 4.03 -1.95
C TYR A 79 -7.83 3.59 -3.34
N ARG A 80 -8.75 3.02 -4.14
CA ARG A 80 -8.51 2.49 -5.48
C ARG A 80 -7.64 3.39 -6.37
N GLU A 81 -7.95 4.68 -6.42
CA GLU A 81 -7.21 5.66 -7.24
C GLU A 81 -5.78 5.93 -6.74
N ASN A 82 -5.50 5.69 -5.46
CA ASN A 82 -4.21 5.97 -4.85
C ASN A 82 -3.23 4.79 -4.98
N HIS A 83 -3.74 3.56 -5.07
CA HIS A 83 -2.88 2.36 -5.04
C HIS A 83 -1.91 2.27 -6.21
N LEU A 84 -2.30 2.80 -7.37
CA LEU A 84 -1.50 2.81 -8.59
C LEU A 84 -1.10 4.23 -9.01
N LEU A 85 -1.11 5.18 -8.07
CA LEU A 85 -0.81 6.58 -8.37
C LEU A 85 0.59 6.74 -8.99
N PHE A 86 1.56 5.91 -8.60
CA PHE A 86 2.91 5.87 -9.16
C PHE A 86 2.96 5.58 -10.68
N ILE A 87 1.93 4.95 -11.24
CA ILE A 87 1.82 4.73 -12.68
C ILE A 87 1.48 6.05 -13.40
N LYS A 88 0.63 6.88 -12.79
CA LYS A 88 0.19 8.17 -13.36
C LYS A 88 1.14 9.32 -13.03
N ARG A 89 1.92 9.19 -11.95
CA ARG A 89 2.76 10.24 -11.38
C ARG A 89 4.14 9.69 -11.03
N SER A 90 5.12 9.96 -11.88
CA SER A 90 6.51 9.49 -11.71
C SER A 90 7.16 10.00 -10.43
N GLU A 91 6.66 11.10 -9.85
CA GLU A 91 7.11 11.63 -8.57
C GLU A 91 6.67 10.80 -7.36
N VAL A 92 5.70 9.89 -7.52
CA VAL A 92 5.22 8.99 -6.47
C VAL A 92 6.02 7.69 -6.55
N PRO A 93 6.80 7.32 -5.52
CA PRO A 93 7.52 6.05 -5.51
C PRO A 93 6.56 4.86 -5.56
N PHE A 94 6.95 3.81 -6.28
CA PHE A 94 6.20 2.54 -6.31
C PHE A 94 6.35 1.73 -5.02
N ASP A 95 7.34 2.07 -4.18
CA ASP A 95 7.62 1.42 -2.90
C ASP A 95 7.14 2.25 -1.69
N ASN A 96 7.07 1.61 -0.52
CA ASN A 96 6.71 2.27 0.73
C ASN A 96 7.94 2.71 1.57
N ASN A 97 9.16 2.54 1.08
CA ASN A 97 10.39 2.64 1.88
C ASN A 97 10.50 3.95 2.68
N ILE A 98 10.03 5.06 2.10
CA ILE A 98 10.01 6.38 2.75
C ILE A 98 9.10 6.36 3.99
N SER A 99 7.88 5.84 3.85
CA SER A 99 6.90 5.75 4.94
C SER A 99 7.41 4.84 6.05
N GLU A 100 7.97 3.68 5.70
CA GLU A 100 8.59 2.76 6.63
C GLU A 100 9.75 3.38 7.40
N ARG A 101 10.65 4.10 6.71
CA ARG A 101 11.79 4.78 7.31
C ARG A 101 11.36 5.83 8.32
N ASP A 102 10.30 6.58 8.04
CA ASP A 102 9.79 7.60 8.95
C ASP A 102 9.10 7.00 10.18
N LEU A 103 8.34 5.91 10.00
CA LEU A 103 7.74 5.18 11.12
C LEU A 103 8.80 4.58 12.06
N ARG A 104 9.95 4.15 11.52
CA ARG A 104 11.08 3.66 12.34
C ARG A 104 11.57 4.70 13.33
N LYS A 105 11.58 5.99 12.98
CA LYS A 105 12.01 7.07 13.91
C LYS A 105 11.11 7.10 15.16
N VAL A 106 9.80 6.97 14.97
CA VAL A 106 8.83 6.93 16.06
C VAL A 106 8.99 5.65 16.89
N LYS A 107 9.13 4.49 16.22
CA LYS A 107 9.31 3.20 16.90
C LYS A 107 10.60 3.12 17.70
N ASN A 108 11.69 3.67 17.18
CA ASN A 108 12.96 3.74 17.90
C ASN A 108 12.81 4.59 19.16
N ARG A 109 12.18 5.77 19.06
CA ARG A 109 11.92 6.62 20.25
C ARG A 109 11.03 5.94 21.29
N GLN A 110 10.09 5.11 20.84
CA GLN A 110 9.23 4.32 21.73
C GLN A 110 10.01 3.22 22.48
N LYS A 111 11.06 2.65 21.87
CA LYS A 111 11.88 1.56 22.43
C LYS A 111 12.94 2.02 23.43
N MET A 112 13.34 3.30 23.40
CA MET A 112 14.36 3.83 24.31
C MET A 112 13.83 3.90 25.76
N ALA A 113 14.72 3.69 26.75
CA ALA A 113 14.40 3.91 28.16
C ALA A 113 13.94 5.36 28.37
N GLY A 114 12.80 5.55 29.05
CA GLY A 114 12.17 6.87 29.14
C GLY A 114 11.48 7.34 27.86
N GLY A 115 11.08 6.41 26.98
CA GLY A 115 10.26 6.66 25.79
C GLY A 115 8.91 7.33 26.10
N PHE A 116 7.98 7.36 25.14
CA PHE A 116 6.76 8.15 25.28
C PHE A 116 5.87 7.77 26.49
N ARG A 117 5.92 8.58 27.56
CA ARG A 117 5.15 8.39 28.81
C ARG A 117 3.70 8.88 28.72
N LYS A 118 3.44 9.94 27.95
CA LYS A 118 2.11 10.59 27.81
C LYS A 118 1.69 10.65 26.34
N LYS A 119 0.36 10.59 26.08
CA LYS A 119 -0.22 10.71 24.73
C LYS A 119 0.14 12.04 24.06
N GLN A 120 0.02 13.14 24.80
CA GLN A 120 0.39 14.49 24.34
C GLN A 120 1.83 14.56 23.83
N GLY A 121 2.77 13.86 24.50
CA GLY A 121 4.17 13.79 24.05
C GLY A 121 4.35 13.04 22.73
N LYS A 122 3.54 12.00 22.48
CA LYS A 122 3.52 11.29 21.19
C LYS A 122 3.00 12.20 20.08
N GLU A 123 1.89 12.89 20.35
CA GLU A 123 1.26 13.81 19.39
C GLU A 123 2.19 14.97 19.03
N MET A 124 2.83 15.59 20.03
CA MET A 124 3.81 16.65 19.83
C MET A 124 5.00 16.16 18.99
N TYR A 125 5.57 14.99 19.32
CA TYR A 125 6.67 14.41 18.55
C TYR A 125 6.28 14.13 17.10
N CYS A 126 5.10 13.55 16.87
CA CYS A 126 4.60 13.29 15.51
C CYS A 126 4.37 14.60 14.74
N ARG A 127 3.84 15.65 15.37
CA ARG A 127 3.68 16.97 14.72
C ARG A 127 5.03 17.55 14.29
N ILE A 128 6.01 17.55 15.19
CA ILE A 128 7.37 18.04 14.88
C ILE A 128 7.99 17.21 13.76
N LEU A 129 7.89 15.88 13.85
CA LEU A 129 8.44 14.99 12.84
C LEU A 129 7.79 15.22 11.46
N SER A 130 6.46 15.38 11.40
CA SER A 130 5.75 15.69 10.15
C SER A 130 6.25 16.98 9.51
N ILE A 131 6.47 18.04 10.30
CA ILE A 131 7.01 19.32 9.83
C ILE A 131 8.43 19.11 9.27
N VAL A 132 9.31 18.53 10.08
CA VAL A 132 10.73 18.35 9.73
C VAL A 132 10.89 17.50 8.47
N GLU A 133 10.17 16.39 8.36
CA GLU A 133 10.28 15.50 7.20
C GLU A 133 9.65 16.12 5.95
N THR A 134 8.59 16.91 6.08
CA THR A 134 8.02 17.66 4.94
C THR A 134 9.01 18.68 4.39
N LEU A 135 9.66 19.46 5.27
CA LEU A 135 10.67 20.45 4.88
C LEU A 135 11.87 19.80 4.18
N LYS A 136 12.36 18.67 4.70
CA LYS A 136 13.43 17.89 4.06
C LYS A 136 13.04 17.40 2.67
N ARG A 137 11.83 16.86 2.51
CA ARG A 137 11.33 16.35 1.22
C ARG A 137 11.18 17.47 0.19
N ARG A 138 10.75 18.67 0.61
CA ARG A 138 10.68 19.86 -0.22
C ARG A 138 12.02 20.55 -0.47
N LYS A 139 13.12 20.02 0.08
CA LYS A 139 14.48 20.62 0.02
C LYS A 139 14.51 22.07 0.54
N MET A 140 13.68 22.37 1.54
CA MET A 140 13.59 23.70 2.15
C MET A 140 14.56 23.81 3.33
N ASN A 141 15.05 25.03 3.60
CA ASN A 141 15.94 25.27 4.74
C ASN A 141 15.17 25.07 6.05
N LEU A 142 15.62 24.10 6.85
CA LEU A 142 14.94 23.70 8.08
C LEU A 142 14.94 24.83 9.13
N MET A 143 16.08 25.47 9.37
CA MET A 143 16.21 26.51 10.38
C MET A 143 15.37 27.74 10.05
N GLU A 144 15.38 28.15 8.79
CA GLU A 144 14.57 29.29 8.33
C GLU A 144 13.08 29.01 8.50
N ASN A 145 12.61 27.83 8.07
CA ASN A 145 11.19 27.49 8.18
C ASN A 145 10.73 27.30 9.63
N ILE A 146 11.61 26.81 10.51
CA ILE A 146 11.31 26.75 11.95
C ILE A 146 11.16 28.17 12.51
N LYS A 147 12.05 29.12 12.16
CA LYS A 147 11.90 30.53 12.57
C LYS A 147 10.57 31.12 12.10
N GLN A 148 10.20 30.88 10.84
CA GLN A 148 8.93 31.38 10.28
C GLN A 148 7.71 30.86 11.06
N ILE A 149 7.71 29.59 11.46
CA ILE A 149 6.66 29.00 12.31
C ILE A 149 6.55 29.75 13.65
N PHE A 150 7.69 30.07 14.30
CA PHE A 150 7.70 30.77 15.58
C PHE A 150 7.28 32.24 15.49
N ILE A 151 7.46 32.88 14.33
CA ILE A 151 7.05 34.27 14.08
C ILE A 151 5.56 34.38 13.70
N GLY A 152 4.85 33.25 13.62
CA GLY A 152 3.41 33.21 13.33
C GLY A 152 3.08 33.24 11.83
N THR A 153 4.09 33.14 10.97
CA THR A 153 3.86 32.93 9.53
C THR A 153 3.19 31.57 9.36
N PRO A 154 2.03 31.48 8.66
CA PRO A 154 1.42 30.20 8.38
C PRO A 154 2.41 29.37 7.58
N ALA A 155 2.85 28.25 8.16
CA ALA A 155 3.74 27.35 7.46
C ALA A 155 2.99 26.76 6.28
N ILE A 156 3.39 27.17 5.08
CA ILE A 156 2.86 26.68 3.82
C ILE A 156 3.47 25.30 3.60
N PHE A 157 2.81 24.29 4.18
CA PHE A 157 3.12 22.88 3.99
C PHE A 157 2.52 22.31 2.71
#